data_AF-A0A452V0Z2-F1
#
_entry.id   AF-A0A452V0Z2-F1
#
_cell.length_a   1.000
_cell.length_b   1.000
_cell.length_c   1.000
_cell.angle_alpha   90.00
_cell.angle_beta   90.00
_cell.angle_gamma   90.00
#
_symmetry.space_group_name_H-M   'P 1'
#
loop_
_entity.id
_entity.type
_entity.pdbx_description
1 polymer ?
#
loop_
_entity_poly.entity_id
_entity_poly.type
_entity_poly.pdbx_seq_one_letter_code
_entity_poly.pdbx_strand_id
1 'polypeptide(L)'
;MFFTCGPNEAMVVSGFCRSPPVMVAGGRVFVLPCIQQIQRISLNTLTLNVKSEKVYTRHGVPISVTGIAQVKIQGQNKEMLAAACQMFLGKTEAEIAHIALETLEGHQRAIMAHMTVEVAKTKQQIEEQRVQVQVVERAQQVAVQEQEIARREKELEARVRKPAEAERYKLERLAEAEKSQLIMQAEAEAESVRMRGEAEAFAIGARARAEAEQMAKKAEAFQLYQEAAQLDMLLEKLPQVAEEISGPLTSANKITLVSSGGGTVGAAKVTGEVLDILSRLPESVERLTGVSISQVNHKPLRTA
;
A
#
# COMPACT_ATOMS: atom_id res chain seq x y z
N MET A 1 -70.34 39.35 14.02
CA MET A 1 -69.04 38.82 14.49
C MET A 1 -68.63 37.69 13.55
N PHE A 2 -67.36 37.64 13.14
CA PHE A 2 -66.87 36.52 12.33
C PHE A 2 -66.39 35.41 13.25
N PHE A 3 -66.83 34.19 12.96
CA PHE A 3 -66.34 32.98 13.60
C PHE A 3 -65.61 32.15 12.56
N THR A 4 -64.43 31.65 12.93
CA THR A 4 -63.59 30.80 12.09
C THR A 4 -63.63 29.36 12.59
N CYS A 5 -63.68 28.41 11.65
CA CYS A 5 -63.68 26.97 11.91
C CYS A 5 -62.41 26.36 11.31
N GLY A 6 -61.77 25.46 12.06
CA GLY A 6 -60.65 24.68 11.56
C GLY A 6 -61.07 23.66 10.48
N PRO A 7 -60.13 23.07 9.75
CA PRO A 7 -60.43 22.08 8.70
C PRO A 7 -61.16 20.82 9.20
N ASN A 8 -60.96 20.45 10.47
CA ASN A 8 -61.59 19.29 11.11
C ASN A 8 -62.76 19.69 12.05
N GLU A 9 -63.36 20.86 11.84
CA GLU A 9 -64.52 21.32 12.59
C GLU A 9 -65.62 21.80 11.64
N ALA A 10 -66.87 21.57 12.02
CA ALA A 10 -68.02 22.18 11.37
C ALA A 10 -68.77 23.08 12.35
N MET A 11 -69.32 24.16 11.81
CA MET A 11 -70.19 25.09 12.54
C MET A 11 -71.60 25.02 11.99
N VAL A 12 -72.56 24.98 12.91
CA VAL A 12 -73.99 25.11 12.62
C VAL A 12 -74.45 26.44 13.16
N VAL A 13 -75.02 27.27 12.29
CA VAL A 13 -75.61 28.56 12.68
C VAL A 13 -77.11 28.49 12.51
N SER A 14 -77.81 28.69 13.62
CA SER A 14 -79.28 28.75 13.71
C SER A 14 -79.74 30.14 14.18
N GLY A 15 -80.97 30.54 13.85
CA GLY A 15 -81.57 31.80 14.31
C GLY A 15 -82.38 32.55 13.25
N PHE A 16 -82.66 33.82 13.51
CA PHE A 16 -83.52 34.67 12.66
C PHE A 16 -82.95 34.80 11.23
N CYS A 17 -83.84 34.67 10.24
CA CYS A 17 -83.56 34.66 8.79
C CYS A 17 -82.64 33.53 8.26
N ARG A 18 -82.44 32.42 9.00
CA ARG A 18 -81.65 31.26 8.53
C ARG A 18 -82.39 29.93 8.71
N SER A 19 -83.48 29.78 7.95
CA SER A 19 -84.23 28.52 7.81
C SER A 19 -84.15 28.06 6.35
N PRO A 20 -83.43 26.96 6.03
CA PRO A 20 -82.77 25.99 6.92
C PRO A 20 -81.47 26.51 7.58
N PRO A 21 -81.03 25.89 8.69
CA PRO A 21 -79.79 26.27 9.39
C PRO A 21 -78.57 26.12 8.48
N VAL A 22 -77.64 27.06 8.59
CA VAL A 22 -76.45 27.12 7.73
C VAL A 22 -75.34 26.30 8.36
N MET A 23 -74.92 25.26 7.65
CA MET A 23 -73.83 24.35 8.06
C MET A 23 -72.60 24.61 7.21
N VAL A 24 -71.46 24.87 7.86
CA VAL A 24 -70.19 25.17 7.20
C VAL A 24 -69.10 24.31 7.82
N ALA A 25 -68.49 23.45 6.99
CA ALA A 25 -67.33 22.65 7.38
C ALA A 25 -66.05 23.39 6.95
N GLY A 26 -65.28 23.87 7.94
CA GLY A 26 -64.10 24.71 7.72
C GLY A 26 -64.42 26.13 7.20
N GLY A 27 -63.52 27.08 7.46
CA GLY A 27 -63.59 28.44 6.90
C GLY A 27 -64.15 29.47 7.87
N ARG A 28 -65.04 30.35 7.40
CA ARG A 28 -65.57 31.49 8.18
C ARG A 28 -67.05 31.72 7.97
N VAL A 29 -67.76 32.06 9.04
CA VAL A 29 -69.18 32.45 8.99
C VAL A 29 -69.42 33.74 9.76
N PHE A 30 -70.24 34.62 9.19
CA PHE A 30 -70.73 35.81 9.88
C PHE A 30 -71.99 35.47 10.68
N VAL A 31 -71.97 35.79 11.98
CA VAL A 31 -73.07 35.56 12.91
C VAL A 31 -73.41 36.85 13.67
N LEU A 32 -74.70 37.17 13.74
CA LEU A 32 -75.24 38.30 14.51
C LEU A 32 -75.51 37.87 15.97
N PRO A 33 -74.79 38.42 16.96
CA PRO A 33 -74.77 37.90 18.34
C PRO A 33 -76.12 37.98 19.07
N CYS A 34 -77.03 38.89 18.68
CA CYS A 34 -78.31 39.07 19.37
C CYS A 34 -79.45 38.18 18.84
N ILE A 35 -79.32 37.63 17.62
CA ILE A 35 -80.42 36.94 16.92
C ILE A 35 -80.03 35.57 16.32
N GLN A 36 -78.75 35.19 16.43
CA GLN A 36 -78.23 33.94 15.87
C GLN A 36 -77.37 33.20 16.91
N GLN A 37 -77.53 31.88 16.98
CA GLN A 37 -76.76 30.98 17.82
C GLN A 37 -75.77 30.17 16.98
N ILE A 38 -74.62 29.86 17.57
CA ILE A 38 -73.55 29.11 16.93
C ILE A 38 -73.20 27.87 17.75
N GLN A 39 -73.07 26.74 17.07
CA GLN A 39 -72.71 25.46 17.68
C GLN A 39 -71.63 24.79 16.83
N ARG A 40 -70.65 24.16 17.48
CA ARG A 40 -69.50 23.53 16.83
C ARG A 40 -69.58 22.02 16.99
N ILE A 41 -69.16 21.29 15.96
CA ILE A 41 -69.03 19.84 15.98
C ILE A 41 -67.66 19.44 15.45
N SER A 42 -67.02 18.48 16.12
CA SER A 42 -65.73 17.92 15.70
C SER A 42 -65.94 16.92 14.55
N LEU A 43 -65.09 17.00 13.53
CA LEU A 43 -65.06 16.07 12.39
C LEU A 43 -63.91 15.07 12.47
N ASN A 44 -63.30 14.93 13.67
CA ASN A 44 -62.23 13.97 13.90
C ASN A 44 -62.70 12.53 13.71
N THR A 45 -61.76 11.64 13.37
CA THR A 45 -62.03 10.20 13.31
C THR A 45 -62.10 9.65 14.73
N LEU A 46 -63.22 9.03 15.09
CA LEU A 46 -63.39 8.29 16.34
C LEU A 46 -63.12 6.81 16.11
N THR A 47 -62.22 6.22 16.92
CA THR A 47 -61.97 4.78 16.94
C THR A 47 -62.78 4.15 18.06
N LEU A 48 -63.75 3.31 17.73
CA LEU A 48 -64.64 2.63 18.66
C LEU A 48 -64.33 1.13 18.68
N ASN A 49 -64.17 0.56 19.88
CA ASN A 49 -64.02 -0.87 20.05
C ASN A 49 -65.39 -1.49 20.35
N VAL A 50 -65.99 -2.12 19.35
CA VAL A 50 -67.30 -2.73 19.45
C VAL A 50 -67.13 -4.18 19.89
N LYS A 51 -67.63 -4.50 21.08
CA LYS A 51 -67.61 -5.86 21.64
C LYS A 51 -69.04 -6.33 21.81
N SER A 52 -69.40 -7.42 21.13
CA SER A 52 -70.71 -8.05 21.28
C SER A 52 -70.49 -9.42 21.90
N GLU A 53 -70.77 -9.54 23.20
CA GLU A 53 -70.67 -10.81 23.93
C GLU A 53 -71.97 -11.61 23.80
N LYS A 54 -71.84 -12.93 23.60
CA LYS A 54 -72.95 -13.90 23.64
C LYS A 54 -74.14 -13.54 22.73
N VAL A 55 -73.88 -13.23 21.46
CA VAL A 55 -74.96 -13.05 20.46
C VAL A 55 -75.32 -14.39 19.85
N TYR A 56 -76.61 -14.74 19.88
CA TYR A 56 -77.11 -15.98 19.28
C TYR A 56 -77.42 -15.78 17.80
N THR A 57 -76.90 -16.68 16.97
CA THR A 57 -77.25 -16.80 15.55
C THR A 57 -78.64 -17.41 15.36
N ARG A 58 -79.16 -17.42 14.13
CA ARG A 58 -80.44 -18.06 13.77
C ARG A 58 -80.58 -19.51 14.24
N HIS A 59 -79.47 -20.23 14.41
CA HIS A 59 -79.44 -21.62 14.86
C HIS A 59 -79.15 -21.79 16.36
N GLY A 60 -79.18 -20.69 17.14
CA GLY A 60 -79.01 -20.75 18.59
C GLY A 60 -77.56 -20.98 19.06
N VAL A 61 -76.57 -20.84 18.18
CA VAL A 61 -75.15 -20.91 18.59
C VAL A 61 -74.70 -19.54 19.10
N PRO A 62 -74.15 -19.45 20.34
CA PRO A 62 -73.61 -18.21 20.89
C PRO A 62 -72.25 -17.89 20.25
N ILE A 63 -72.11 -16.68 19.72
CA ILE A 63 -70.87 -16.17 19.13
C ILE A 63 -70.52 -14.85 19.82
N SER A 64 -69.24 -14.66 20.12
CA SER A 64 -68.70 -13.39 20.62
C SER A 64 -67.74 -12.82 19.58
N VAL A 65 -67.94 -11.56 19.20
CA VAL A 65 -67.13 -10.89 18.17
C VAL A 65 -66.65 -9.56 18.71
N THR A 66 -65.35 -9.31 18.54
CA THR A 66 -64.73 -8.01 18.81
C THR A 66 -64.33 -7.38 17.48
N GLY A 67 -64.71 -6.13 17.26
CA GLY A 67 -64.39 -5.38 16.06
C GLY A 67 -63.93 -3.96 16.42
N ILE A 68 -63.06 -3.40 15.59
CA ILE A 68 -62.66 -2.00 15.69
C ILE A 68 -63.36 -1.26 14.57
N ALA A 69 -64.16 -0.26 14.91
CA ALA A 69 -64.86 0.60 13.96
C ALA A 69 -64.24 2.01 13.97
N GLN A 70 -63.95 2.56 12.80
CA GLN A 70 -63.55 3.95 12.65
C GLN A 70 -64.73 4.75 12.11
N VAL A 71 -65.21 5.71 12.88
CA VAL A 71 -66.34 6.57 12.52
C VAL A 71 -65.80 7.97 12.22
N LYS A 72 -66.13 8.52 11.05
CA LYS A 72 -65.77 9.87 10.66
C LYS A 72 -66.95 10.58 10.01
N ILE A 73 -67.22 11.81 10.46
CA ILE A 73 -68.22 12.67 9.83
C ILE A 73 -67.59 13.33 8.61
N GLN A 74 -68.14 13.10 7.42
CA GLN A 74 -67.65 13.73 6.20
C GLN A 74 -68.19 15.15 6.05
N GLY A 75 -67.35 16.15 6.30
CA GLY A 75 -67.74 17.57 6.18
C GLY A 75 -68.01 18.06 4.75
N GLN A 76 -67.57 17.33 3.72
CA GLN A 76 -67.82 17.70 2.31
C GLN A 76 -69.26 17.39 1.86
N ASN A 77 -69.88 16.36 2.44
CA ASN A 77 -71.23 15.95 2.08
C ASN A 77 -72.25 16.65 3.00
N LYS A 78 -73.08 17.53 2.42
CA LYS A 78 -74.08 18.31 3.16
C LYS A 78 -75.16 17.44 3.82
N GLU A 79 -75.53 16.32 3.22
CA GLU A 79 -76.57 15.42 3.76
C GLU A 79 -76.05 14.67 5.00
N MET A 80 -74.84 14.11 4.90
CA MET A 80 -74.17 13.43 6.03
C MET A 80 -73.89 14.40 7.17
N LEU A 81 -73.47 15.63 6.85
CA LEU A 81 -73.28 16.68 7.84
C LEU A 81 -74.60 17.06 8.51
N ALA A 82 -75.70 17.16 7.75
CA ALA A 82 -77.02 17.45 8.31
C ALA A 82 -77.49 16.37 9.30
N ALA A 83 -77.36 15.10 8.92
CA ALA A 83 -77.71 13.98 9.79
C ALA A 83 -76.84 13.96 11.07
N ALA A 84 -75.54 14.17 10.94
CA ALA A 84 -74.63 14.27 12.08
C ALA A 84 -74.98 15.44 13.01
N CYS A 85 -75.31 16.61 12.44
CA CYS A 85 -75.77 17.77 13.21
C CYS A 85 -77.15 17.54 13.85
N GLN A 86 -78.00 16.66 13.34
CA GLN A 86 -79.26 16.34 14.02
C GLN A 86 -79.03 15.41 15.22
N MET A 87 -78.05 14.50 15.14
CA MET A 87 -77.83 13.47 16.16
C MET A 87 -76.86 13.88 17.28
N PHE A 88 -75.84 14.66 16.95
CA PHE A 88 -74.66 14.92 17.80
C PHE A 88 -74.52 16.36 18.25
N LEU A 89 -75.39 17.26 17.80
CA LEU A 89 -75.33 18.67 18.15
C LEU A 89 -75.65 18.89 19.63
N GLY A 90 -74.78 19.63 20.32
CA GLY A 90 -74.85 19.87 21.76
C GLY A 90 -74.34 18.72 22.63
N LYS A 91 -73.88 17.61 22.04
CA LYS A 91 -73.28 16.48 22.76
C LYS A 91 -71.77 16.59 22.85
N THR A 92 -71.22 16.04 23.91
CA THR A 92 -69.78 15.89 24.10
C THR A 92 -69.24 14.73 23.25
N GLU A 93 -67.93 14.74 22.97
CA GLU A 93 -67.28 13.67 22.18
C GLU A 93 -67.46 12.27 22.79
N ALA A 94 -67.48 12.18 24.13
CA ALA A 94 -67.74 10.93 24.86
C ALA A 94 -69.18 10.41 24.65
N GLU A 95 -70.17 11.30 24.67
CA GLU A 95 -71.56 10.93 24.41
C GLU A 95 -71.77 10.51 22.94
N ILE A 96 -71.11 11.19 22.01
CA ILE A 96 -71.11 10.81 20.59
C ILE A 96 -70.52 9.41 20.42
N ALA A 97 -69.39 9.14 21.07
CA ALA A 97 -68.77 7.82 21.06
C ALA A 97 -69.69 6.74 21.65
N HIS A 98 -70.39 7.03 22.75
CA HIS A 98 -71.35 6.09 23.36
C HIS A 98 -72.52 5.78 22.43
N ILE A 99 -73.15 6.80 21.84
CA ILE A 99 -74.28 6.61 20.91
C ILE A 99 -73.86 5.83 19.67
N ALA A 100 -72.69 6.15 19.12
CA ALA A 100 -72.14 5.46 17.97
C ALA A 100 -71.79 4.00 18.31
N LEU A 101 -71.22 3.74 19.49
CA LEU A 101 -70.93 2.39 19.97
C LEU A 101 -72.20 1.55 20.10
N GLU A 102 -73.24 2.09 20.76
CA GLU A 102 -74.52 1.41 20.95
C GLU A 102 -75.22 1.11 19.61
N THR A 103 -75.19 2.07 18.67
CA THR A 103 -75.75 1.90 17.33
C THR A 103 -75.00 0.83 16.53
N LEU A 104 -73.67 0.84 16.57
CA LEU A 104 -72.82 -0.16 15.89
C LEU A 104 -72.98 -1.55 16.50
N GLU A 105 -73.06 -1.65 17.82
CA GLU A 105 -73.31 -2.91 18.53
C GLU A 105 -74.69 -3.48 18.16
N GLY A 106 -75.71 -2.63 18.09
CA GLY A 106 -77.04 -3.01 17.62
C GLY A 106 -77.02 -3.55 16.18
N HIS A 107 -76.34 -2.85 15.27
CA HIS A 107 -76.21 -3.27 13.88
C HIS A 107 -75.43 -4.59 13.75
N GLN A 108 -74.31 -4.72 14.48
CA GLN A 108 -73.51 -5.95 14.54
C GLN A 108 -74.35 -7.13 15.04
N ARG A 109 -75.11 -6.95 16.14
CA ARG A 109 -76.00 -7.97 16.69
C ARG A 109 -77.08 -8.39 15.69
N ALA A 110 -77.67 -7.44 14.96
CA ALA A 110 -78.68 -7.73 13.94
C ALA A 110 -78.11 -8.55 12.77
N ILE A 111 -76.92 -8.21 12.27
CA ILE A 111 -76.23 -8.98 11.23
C ILE A 111 -75.93 -10.40 11.72
N MET A 112 -75.44 -10.53 12.95
CA MET A 112 -75.12 -11.83 13.55
C MET A 112 -76.36 -12.71 13.75
N ALA A 113 -77.51 -12.13 14.10
CA ALA A 113 -78.76 -12.87 14.26
C ALA A 113 -79.22 -13.51 12.93
N HIS A 114 -79.02 -12.83 11.80
CA HIS A 114 -79.40 -13.35 10.49
C HIS A 114 -78.34 -14.29 9.87
N MET A 115 -77.13 -14.31 10.41
CA MET A 115 -76.03 -15.13 9.90
C MET A 115 -76.21 -16.60 10.31
N THR A 116 -76.20 -17.51 9.34
CA THR A 116 -76.19 -18.95 9.62
C THR A 116 -74.77 -19.38 10.03
N VAL A 117 -74.68 -20.36 10.93
CA VAL A 117 -73.40 -20.85 11.46
C VAL A 117 -72.51 -21.41 10.33
N GLU A 118 -73.13 -22.00 9.31
CA GLU A 118 -72.43 -22.50 8.11
C GLU A 118 -71.77 -21.36 7.35
N VAL A 119 -72.48 -20.26 7.07
CA VAL A 119 -71.91 -19.11 6.36
C VAL A 119 -70.77 -18.47 7.17
N ALA A 120 -70.86 -18.46 8.51
CA ALA A 120 -69.78 -18.00 9.37
C ALA A 120 -68.51 -18.85 9.23
N LYS A 121 -68.66 -20.17 9.34
CA LYS A 121 -67.55 -21.12 9.18
C LYS A 121 -66.97 -21.08 7.76
N THR A 122 -67.82 -21.06 6.73
CA THR A 122 -67.38 -21.01 5.33
C THR A 122 -66.64 -19.71 5.01
N LYS A 123 -67.09 -18.55 5.52
CA LYS A 123 -66.35 -17.29 5.34
C LYS A 123 -64.98 -17.33 6.00
N GLN A 124 -64.86 -17.88 7.22
CA GLN A 124 -63.56 -18.05 7.88
C GLN A 124 -62.63 -18.97 7.07
N GLN A 125 -63.14 -20.11 6.62
CA GLN A 125 -62.38 -21.05 5.79
C GLN A 125 -61.92 -20.43 4.46
N ILE A 126 -62.77 -19.63 3.80
CA ILE A 126 -62.40 -18.93 2.57
C ILE A 126 -61.28 -17.92 2.83
N GLU A 127 -61.33 -17.17 3.93
CA GLU A 127 -60.27 -16.21 4.26
C GLU A 127 -58.96 -16.90 4.61
N GLU A 128 -58.99 -18.01 5.36
CA GLU A 128 -57.80 -18.83 5.63
C GLU A 128 -57.19 -19.38 4.32
N GLN A 129 -58.02 -19.90 3.42
CA GLN A 129 -57.58 -20.37 2.11
C GLN A 129 -56.98 -19.26 1.26
N ARG A 130 -57.58 -18.05 1.27
CA ARG A 130 -57.04 -16.88 0.55
C ARG A 130 -55.66 -16.48 1.04
N VAL A 131 -55.47 -16.44 2.36
CA VAL A 131 -54.16 -16.15 2.96
C VAL A 131 -53.15 -17.21 2.50
N GLN A 132 -53.54 -18.48 2.48
CA GLN A 132 -52.65 -19.56 2.05
C GLN A 132 -52.29 -19.47 0.55
N VAL A 133 -53.24 -19.15 -0.33
CA VAL A 133 -52.98 -18.91 -1.76
C VAL A 133 -52.00 -17.74 -1.95
N GLN A 134 -52.20 -16.64 -1.22
CA GLN A 134 -51.32 -15.47 -1.31
C GLN A 134 -49.88 -15.78 -0.87
N VAL A 135 -49.71 -16.63 0.16
CA VAL A 135 -48.38 -17.08 0.60
C VAL A 135 -47.70 -17.93 -0.48
N VAL A 136 -48.44 -18.83 -1.14
CA VAL A 136 -47.90 -19.66 -2.23
C VAL A 136 -47.50 -18.81 -3.43
N GLU A 137 -48.33 -17.85 -3.84
CA GLU A 137 -48.00 -16.92 -4.93
C GLU A 137 -46.74 -16.11 -4.63
N ARG A 138 -46.60 -15.59 -3.41
CA ARG A 138 -45.37 -14.88 -2.99
C ARG A 138 -44.15 -15.79 -2.98
N ALA A 139 -44.27 -17.02 -2.47
CA ALA A 139 -43.17 -17.98 -2.48
C ALA A 139 -42.73 -18.32 -3.91
N GLN A 140 -43.68 -18.45 -4.84
CA GLN A 140 -43.40 -18.69 -6.24
C GLN A 140 -42.71 -17.49 -6.91
N GLN A 141 -43.11 -16.26 -6.58
CA GLN A 141 -42.43 -15.05 -7.04
C GLN A 141 -40.97 -15.01 -6.56
N VAL A 142 -40.71 -15.35 -5.29
CA VAL A 142 -39.34 -15.42 -4.75
C VAL A 142 -38.52 -16.48 -5.47
N ALA A 143 -39.06 -17.68 -5.68
CA ALA A 143 -38.36 -18.75 -6.38
C ALA A 143 -38.00 -18.38 -7.83
N VAL A 144 -38.88 -17.66 -8.55
CA VAL A 144 -38.58 -17.15 -9.89
C VAL A 144 -37.46 -16.11 -9.85
N GLN A 145 -37.49 -15.19 -8.89
CA GLN A 145 -36.44 -14.18 -8.72
C GLN A 145 -35.09 -14.81 -8.40
N GLU A 146 -35.04 -15.81 -7.53
CA GLU A 146 -33.81 -16.55 -7.20
C GLU A 146 -33.22 -17.23 -8.44
N GLN A 147 -34.06 -17.86 -9.28
CA GLN A 147 -33.60 -18.46 -10.53
C GLN A 147 -33.06 -17.41 -11.51
N GLU A 148 -33.67 -16.23 -11.59
CA GLU A 148 -33.16 -15.14 -12.42
C GLU A 148 -31.81 -14.61 -11.92
N ILE A 149 -31.64 -14.43 -10.60
CA ILE A 149 -30.38 -14.00 -10.00
C ILE A 149 -29.29 -15.03 -10.31
N ALA A 150 -29.55 -16.31 -10.11
CA ALA A 150 -28.60 -17.38 -10.42
C ALA A 150 -28.22 -17.42 -11.91
N ARG A 151 -29.15 -17.13 -12.82
CA ARG A 151 -28.85 -17.00 -14.26
C ARG A 151 -27.94 -15.80 -14.51
N ARG A 152 -28.26 -14.62 -13.96
CA ARG A 152 -27.46 -13.40 -14.11
C ARG A 152 -26.06 -13.55 -13.53
N GLU A 153 -25.90 -14.23 -12.39
CA GLU A 153 -24.59 -14.51 -11.80
C GLU A 153 -23.72 -15.33 -12.74
N LYS A 154 -24.27 -16.41 -13.32
CA LYS A 154 -23.55 -17.23 -14.31
C LYS A 154 -23.18 -16.45 -15.57
N GLU A 155 -24.06 -15.57 -16.04
CA GLU A 155 -23.78 -14.68 -17.18
C GLU A 155 -22.66 -13.68 -16.85
N LEU A 156 -22.69 -13.06 -15.66
CA LEU A 156 -21.66 -12.14 -15.18
C LEU A 156 -20.31 -12.84 -15.00
N GLU A 157 -20.31 -14.04 -14.43
CA GLU A 157 -19.11 -14.86 -14.28
C GLU A 157 -18.48 -15.16 -15.64
N ALA A 158 -19.29 -15.58 -16.62
CA ALA A 158 -18.81 -15.88 -17.96
C ALA A 158 -18.34 -14.63 -18.73
N ARG A 159 -19.06 -13.51 -18.62
CA ARG A 159 -18.80 -12.30 -19.43
C ARG A 159 -17.76 -11.36 -18.83
N VAL A 160 -17.63 -11.31 -17.49
CA VAL A 160 -16.76 -10.34 -16.81
C VAL A 160 -15.63 -11.03 -16.07
N ARG A 161 -15.91 -12.03 -15.22
CA ARG A 161 -14.87 -12.63 -14.36
C ARG A 161 -13.87 -13.46 -15.14
N LYS A 162 -14.34 -14.38 -16.00
CA LYS A 162 -13.46 -15.22 -16.82
C LYS A 162 -12.49 -14.43 -17.72
N PRO A 163 -12.93 -13.40 -18.49
CA PRO A 163 -11.99 -12.61 -19.28
C PRO A 163 -11.07 -11.76 -18.40
N ALA A 164 -11.56 -11.18 -17.30
CA ALA A 164 -10.72 -10.41 -16.39
C ALA A 164 -9.63 -11.28 -15.73
N GLU A 165 -9.94 -12.51 -15.34
CA GLU A 165 -8.97 -13.49 -14.83
C GLU A 165 -7.96 -13.89 -15.91
N ALA A 166 -8.40 -14.11 -17.15
CA ALA A 166 -7.51 -14.40 -18.27
C ALA A 166 -6.55 -13.25 -18.57
N GLU A 167 -7.02 -12.00 -18.50
CA GLU A 167 -6.17 -10.81 -18.65
C GLU A 167 -5.19 -10.65 -17.49
N ARG A 168 -5.66 -10.82 -16.25
CA ARG A 168 -4.79 -10.80 -15.07
C ARG A 168 -3.67 -11.82 -15.15
N TYR A 169 -4.00 -13.06 -15.54
CA TYR A 169 -3.00 -14.12 -15.69
C TYR A 169 -1.98 -13.79 -16.77
N LYS A 170 -2.43 -13.27 -17.93
CA LYS A 170 -1.52 -12.81 -18.99
C LYS A 170 -0.57 -11.72 -18.50
N LEU A 171 -1.09 -10.71 -17.80
CA LEU A 171 -0.29 -9.60 -17.31
C LEU A 171 0.73 -10.05 -16.26
N GLU A 172 0.33 -10.92 -15.33
CA GLU A 172 1.22 -11.47 -14.30
C GLU A 172 2.36 -12.29 -14.93
N ARG A 173 2.05 -13.10 -15.94
CA ARG A 173 3.06 -13.87 -16.68
C ARG A 173 4.00 -12.99 -17.50
N LEU A 174 3.49 -11.90 -18.10
CA LEU A 174 4.32 -10.92 -18.80
C LEU A 174 5.26 -10.19 -17.82
N ALA A 175 4.75 -9.74 -16.68
CA ALA A 175 5.56 -9.10 -15.65
C ALA A 175 6.61 -10.04 -15.05
N GLU A 176 6.27 -11.31 -14.84
CA GLU A 176 7.20 -12.34 -14.39
C GLU A 176 8.29 -12.62 -15.43
N ALA A 177 7.92 -12.70 -16.71
CA ALA A 177 8.87 -12.87 -17.81
C ALA A 177 9.82 -11.67 -17.92
N GLU A 178 9.31 -10.44 -17.83
CA GLU A 178 10.12 -9.22 -17.86
C GLU A 178 11.09 -9.15 -16.67
N LYS A 179 10.61 -9.46 -15.46
CA LYS A 179 11.46 -9.54 -14.26
C LYS A 179 12.58 -10.57 -14.43
N SER A 180 12.24 -11.75 -14.95
CA SER A 180 13.22 -12.82 -15.20
C SER A 180 14.26 -12.41 -16.25
N GLN A 181 13.83 -11.77 -17.34
CA GLN A 181 14.73 -11.24 -18.36
C GLN A 181 15.67 -10.17 -17.80
N LEU A 182 15.16 -9.24 -16.98
CA LEU A 182 15.98 -8.20 -16.37
C LEU A 182 17.04 -8.78 -15.41
N ILE A 183 16.66 -9.77 -14.59
CA ILE A 183 17.61 -10.47 -13.70
C ILE A 183 18.68 -11.18 -14.51
N MET A 184 18.29 -11.94 -15.55
CA MET A 184 19.23 -12.66 -16.40
C MET A 184 20.18 -11.70 -17.13
N GLN A 185 19.69 -10.55 -17.61
CA GLN A 185 20.52 -9.51 -18.22
C GLN A 185 21.49 -8.90 -17.20
N ALA A 186 21.01 -8.55 -16.00
CA ALA A 186 21.86 -7.99 -14.95
C ALA A 186 22.93 -9.00 -14.49
N GLU A 187 22.60 -10.28 -14.39
CA GLU A 187 23.56 -11.35 -14.07
C GLU A 187 24.59 -11.54 -15.19
N ALA A 188 24.15 -11.56 -16.45
CA ALA A 188 25.04 -11.66 -17.60
C ALA A 188 25.99 -10.45 -17.70
N GLU A 189 25.49 -9.24 -17.43
CA GLU A 189 26.32 -8.04 -17.37
C GLU A 189 27.33 -8.11 -16.21
N ALA A 190 26.88 -8.48 -15.01
CA ALA A 190 27.75 -8.64 -13.85
C ALA A 190 28.85 -9.69 -14.09
N GLU A 191 28.50 -10.82 -14.70
CA GLU A 191 29.46 -11.86 -15.06
C GLU A 191 30.43 -11.38 -16.15
N SER A 192 29.95 -10.64 -17.15
CA SER A 192 30.80 -10.07 -18.20
C SER A 192 31.82 -9.07 -17.63
N VAL A 193 31.41 -8.24 -16.67
CA VAL A 193 32.29 -7.29 -15.97
C VAL A 193 33.29 -8.05 -15.11
N ARG A 194 32.87 -9.11 -14.40
CA ARG A 194 33.78 -9.95 -13.61
C ARG A 194 34.83 -10.62 -14.49
N MET A 195 34.43 -11.25 -15.60
CA MET A 195 35.36 -11.90 -16.53
C MET A 195 36.34 -10.90 -17.15
N ARG A 196 35.86 -9.70 -17.54
CA ARG A 196 36.74 -8.63 -18.03
C ARG A 196 37.71 -8.16 -16.95
N GLY A 197 37.23 -7.93 -15.73
CA GLY A 197 38.06 -7.52 -14.60
C GLY A 197 39.13 -8.56 -14.26
N GLU A 198 38.81 -9.85 -14.28
CA GLU A 198 39.76 -10.94 -14.07
C GLU A 198 40.79 -11.03 -15.21
N ALA A 199 40.35 -10.90 -16.47
CA ALA A 199 41.23 -10.90 -17.63
C ALA A 199 42.20 -9.70 -17.60
N GLU A 200 41.70 -8.51 -17.25
CA GLU A 200 42.52 -7.30 -17.07
C GLU A 200 43.49 -7.44 -15.90
N ALA A 201 43.04 -7.93 -14.75
CA ALA A 201 43.90 -8.18 -13.59
C ALA A 201 45.00 -9.19 -13.91
N PHE A 202 44.68 -10.27 -14.64
CA PHE A 202 45.67 -11.24 -15.10
C PHE A 202 46.66 -10.62 -16.10
N ALA A 203 46.19 -9.82 -17.05
CA ALA A 203 47.04 -9.14 -18.02
C ALA A 203 47.97 -8.12 -17.36
N ILE A 204 47.47 -7.31 -16.43
CA ILE A 204 48.26 -6.36 -15.64
C ILE A 204 49.27 -7.12 -14.77
N GLY A 205 48.86 -8.19 -14.09
CA GLY A 205 49.75 -9.00 -13.28
C GLY A 205 50.85 -9.67 -14.09
N ALA A 206 50.54 -10.17 -15.29
CA ALA A 206 51.54 -10.73 -16.21
C ALA A 206 52.52 -9.67 -16.72
N ARG A 207 52.03 -8.48 -17.09
CA ARG A 207 52.89 -7.34 -17.46
C ARG A 207 53.78 -6.90 -16.31
N ALA A 208 53.22 -6.74 -15.11
CA ALA A 208 53.95 -6.34 -13.91
C ALA A 208 55.03 -7.36 -13.53
N ARG A 209 54.75 -8.68 -13.64
CA ARG A 209 55.76 -9.72 -13.43
C ARG A 209 56.86 -9.67 -14.49
N ALA A 210 56.49 -9.53 -15.76
CA ALA A 210 57.46 -9.41 -16.84
C ALA A 210 58.36 -8.16 -16.67
N GLU A 211 57.78 -7.03 -16.28
CA GLU A 211 58.51 -5.79 -15.97
C GLU A 211 59.42 -5.95 -14.75
N ALA A 212 58.93 -6.62 -13.68
CA ALA A 212 59.72 -6.92 -12.49
C ALA A 212 60.91 -7.85 -12.81
N GLU A 213 60.71 -8.91 -13.59
CA GLU A 213 61.77 -9.80 -14.06
C GLU A 213 62.76 -9.08 -14.98
N GLN A 214 62.28 -8.21 -15.88
CA GLN A 214 63.15 -7.38 -16.71
C GLN A 214 63.98 -6.42 -15.86
N MET A 215 63.39 -5.78 -14.85
CA MET A 215 64.09 -4.87 -13.96
C MET A 215 65.10 -5.63 -13.08
N ALA A 216 64.78 -6.84 -12.62
CA ALA A 216 65.69 -7.70 -11.88
C ALA A 216 66.89 -8.14 -12.74
N LYS A 217 66.65 -8.62 -13.96
CA LYS A 217 67.74 -8.97 -14.90
C LYS A 217 68.58 -7.76 -15.29
N LYS A 218 67.96 -6.58 -15.47
CA LYS A 218 68.70 -5.33 -15.66
C LYS A 218 69.55 -5.00 -14.45
N ALA A 219 69.02 -5.15 -13.23
CA ALA A 219 69.78 -4.92 -12.00
C ALA A 219 70.96 -5.90 -11.85
N GLU A 220 70.78 -7.19 -12.15
CA GLU A 220 71.87 -8.19 -12.19
C GLU A 220 72.92 -7.86 -13.24
N ALA A 221 72.49 -7.48 -14.46
CA ALA A 221 73.40 -7.02 -15.49
C ALA A 221 74.20 -5.79 -15.03
N PHE A 222 73.55 -4.81 -14.40
CA PHE A 222 74.25 -3.64 -13.84
C PHE A 222 75.24 -4.02 -12.73
N GLN A 223 74.98 -5.02 -11.89
CA GLN A 223 75.94 -5.50 -10.88
C GLN A 223 77.20 -6.08 -11.54
N LEU A 224 77.05 -6.92 -12.58
CA LEU A 224 78.18 -7.46 -13.35
C LEU A 224 78.93 -6.37 -14.11
N TYR A 225 78.19 -5.41 -14.69
CA TYR A 225 78.79 -4.21 -15.27
C TYR A 225 79.44 -3.32 -14.22
N GLN A 226 79.04 -3.35 -12.94
CA GLN A 226 79.69 -2.59 -11.88
C GLN A 226 81.12 -3.10 -11.64
N GLU A 227 81.31 -4.43 -11.60
CA GLU A 227 82.63 -5.06 -11.47
C GLU A 227 83.48 -4.86 -12.73
N ALA A 228 82.88 -5.00 -13.92
CA ALA A 228 83.56 -4.77 -15.20
C ALA A 228 83.89 -3.28 -15.43
N ALA A 229 82.99 -2.35 -15.10
CA ALA A 229 83.20 -0.91 -15.22
C ALA A 229 84.20 -0.39 -14.19
N GLN A 230 84.31 -1.02 -13.01
CA GLN A 230 85.39 -0.72 -12.07
C GLN A 230 86.76 -1.11 -12.63
N LEU A 231 86.85 -2.23 -13.35
CA LEU A 231 88.09 -2.67 -14.01
C LEU A 231 88.42 -1.80 -15.23
N ASP A 232 87.42 -1.44 -16.04
CA ASP A 232 87.58 -0.61 -17.24
C ASP A 232 87.95 0.84 -16.87
N MET A 233 87.34 1.40 -15.82
CA MET A 233 87.72 2.71 -15.28
C MET A 233 89.15 2.70 -14.69
N LEU A 234 89.61 1.58 -14.13
CA LEU A 234 91.01 1.41 -13.71
C LEU A 234 91.97 1.32 -14.90
N LEU A 235 91.61 0.59 -15.96
CA LEU A 235 92.41 0.52 -17.20
C LEU A 235 92.49 1.86 -17.93
N GLU A 236 91.42 2.66 -17.93
CA GLU A 236 91.39 3.98 -18.57
C GLU A 236 92.13 5.05 -17.75
N LYS A 237 92.16 4.90 -16.41
CA LYS A 237 92.91 5.80 -15.50
C LYS A 237 94.36 5.39 -15.29
N LEU A 238 94.73 4.15 -15.57
CA LEU A 238 96.11 3.63 -15.46
C LEU A 238 97.15 4.46 -16.24
N PRO A 239 96.89 4.92 -17.48
CA PRO A 239 97.82 5.81 -18.20
C PRO A 239 98.03 7.14 -17.50
N GLN A 240 97.00 7.73 -16.89
CA GLN A 240 97.11 9.00 -16.16
C GLN A 240 97.99 8.84 -14.91
N VAL A 241 97.85 7.71 -14.21
CA VAL A 241 98.70 7.36 -13.07
C VAL A 241 100.14 7.08 -13.53
N ALA A 242 100.33 6.37 -14.65
CA ALA A 242 101.66 6.09 -15.20
C ALA A 242 102.38 7.36 -15.70
N GLU A 243 101.64 8.32 -16.26
CA GLU A 243 102.15 9.62 -16.71
C GLU A 243 102.64 10.47 -15.52
N GLU A 244 101.85 10.59 -14.45
CA GLU A 244 102.26 11.25 -13.20
C GLU A 244 103.50 10.59 -12.54
N ILE A 245 103.58 9.26 -12.54
CA ILE A 245 104.73 8.53 -11.97
C ILE A 245 106.00 8.70 -12.83
N SER A 246 105.88 8.92 -14.14
CA SER A 246 107.02 9.09 -15.06
C SER A 246 107.49 10.54 -15.22
N GLY A 247 106.70 11.52 -14.81
CA GLY A 247 107.06 12.95 -14.82
C GLY A 247 108.40 13.25 -14.14
N PRO A 248 108.65 12.75 -12.91
CA PRO A 248 109.92 12.95 -12.22
C PRO A 248 111.12 12.24 -12.87
N LEU A 249 110.90 11.11 -13.55
CA LEU A 249 111.96 10.33 -14.21
C LEU A 249 112.41 10.97 -15.53
N THR A 250 111.51 11.64 -16.26
CA THR A 250 111.85 12.39 -17.48
C THR A 250 112.68 13.65 -17.15
N SER A 251 112.54 14.18 -15.94
CA SER A 251 113.19 15.42 -15.50
C SER A 251 114.61 15.23 -14.94
N ALA A 252 115.10 13.99 -14.78
CA ALA A 252 116.41 13.69 -14.20
C ALA A 252 117.49 13.40 -15.27
N ASN A 253 118.03 14.44 -15.89
CA ASN A 253 118.99 14.32 -17.00
C ASN A 253 120.43 13.91 -16.62
N LYS A 254 120.76 13.79 -15.32
CA LYS A 254 122.11 13.39 -14.87
C LYS A 254 122.12 12.97 -13.40
N ILE A 255 122.09 11.67 -13.13
CA ILE A 255 122.30 11.12 -11.78
C ILE A 255 123.80 10.86 -11.62
N THR A 256 124.48 11.66 -10.79
CA THR A 256 125.93 11.53 -10.54
C THR A 256 126.12 10.86 -9.19
N LEU A 257 126.59 9.61 -9.20
CA LEU A 257 126.77 8.78 -8.00
C LEU A 257 128.22 8.95 -7.50
N VAL A 258 128.40 9.60 -6.35
CA VAL A 258 129.72 9.85 -5.76
C VAL A 258 130.07 8.69 -4.81
N SER A 259 131.07 7.89 -5.18
CA SER A 259 131.58 6.76 -4.40
C SER A 259 132.81 7.19 -3.60
N SER A 260 132.81 6.91 -2.30
CA SER A 260 133.98 6.99 -1.42
C SER A 260 134.00 5.72 -0.56
N GLY A 261 134.89 4.78 -0.91
CA GLY A 261 135.34 3.72 0.01
C GLY A 261 134.90 2.30 -0.34
N GLY A 262 135.69 1.63 -1.19
CA GLY A 262 136.32 0.35 -0.86
C GLY A 262 135.45 -0.89 -0.57
N GLY A 263 134.49 -1.22 -1.45
CA GLY A 263 133.82 -2.52 -1.47
C GLY A 263 132.83 -2.61 -2.64
N THR A 264 132.83 -3.74 -3.35
CA THR A 264 132.21 -3.99 -4.68
C THR A 264 130.94 -3.18 -4.98
N VAL A 265 131.09 -2.23 -5.90
CA VAL A 265 130.09 -1.25 -6.36
C VAL A 265 129.40 -1.74 -7.64
N GLY A 266 128.06 -1.72 -7.70
CA GLY A 266 127.27 -2.05 -8.89
C GLY A 266 125.76 -1.99 -8.65
N ALA A 267 124.99 -1.89 -9.76
CA ALA A 267 123.53 -1.65 -9.81
C ALA A 267 122.66 -2.56 -8.92
N ALA A 268 123.19 -3.70 -8.46
CA ALA A 268 122.52 -4.64 -7.55
C ALA A 268 122.10 -4.02 -6.20
N LYS A 269 122.79 -2.99 -5.70
CA LYS A 269 122.43 -2.34 -4.42
C LYS A 269 121.23 -1.38 -4.57
N VAL A 270 121.12 -0.71 -5.71
CA VAL A 270 119.98 0.17 -6.03
C VAL A 270 118.73 -0.65 -6.28
N THR A 271 118.83 -1.77 -7.01
CA THR A 271 117.68 -2.67 -7.18
C THR A 271 117.29 -3.36 -5.86
N GLY A 272 118.24 -3.66 -4.98
CA GLY A 272 117.97 -4.16 -3.63
C GLY A 272 117.23 -3.16 -2.75
N GLU A 273 117.68 -1.90 -2.69
CA GLU A 273 116.99 -0.84 -1.93
C GLU A 273 115.61 -0.51 -2.49
N VAL A 274 115.41 -0.56 -3.80
CA VAL A 274 114.08 -0.40 -4.42
C VAL A 274 113.16 -1.57 -4.06
N LEU A 275 113.66 -2.81 -4.02
CA LEU A 275 112.87 -3.96 -3.58
C LEU A 275 112.49 -3.87 -2.09
N ASP A 276 113.39 -3.33 -1.25
CA ASP A 276 113.14 -3.14 0.18
C ASP A 276 112.13 -2.02 0.44
N ILE A 277 112.09 -0.98 -0.42
CA ILE A 277 111.06 0.06 -0.38
C ILE A 277 109.71 -0.49 -0.86
N LEU A 278 109.70 -1.30 -1.94
CA LEU A 278 108.48 -1.93 -2.47
C LEU A 278 107.84 -2.91 -1.48
N SER A 279 108.64 -3.63 -0.70
CA SER A 279 108.13 -4.55 0.33
C SER A 279 107.58 -3.85 1.57
N ARG A 280 108.03 -2.62 1.88
CA ARG A 280 107.52 -1.81 3.01
C ARG A 280 106.38 -0.85 2.64
N LEU A 281 106.14 -0.66 1.35
CA LEU A 281 105.07 0.18 0.81
C LEU A 281 103.67 -0.23 1.30
N PRO A 282 103.30 -1.54 1.32
CA PRO A 282 102.00 -1.98 1.82
C PRO A 282 101.75 -1.58 3.28
N GLU A 283 102.73 -1.80 4.18
CA GLU A 283 102.61 -1.40 5.59
C GLU A 283 102.50 0.13 5.77
N SER A 284 103.16 0.91 4.91
CA SER A 284 103.13 2.37 4.98
C SER A 284 101.78 2.95 4.51
N VAL A 285 101.18 2.34 3.48
CA VAL A 285 99.83 2.70 3.00
C VAL A 285 98.77 2.31 4.02
N GLU A 286 98.90 1.15 4.67
CA GLU A 286 97.97 0.71 5.71
C GLU A 286 98.02 1.64 6.94
N ARG A 287 99.21 2.09 7.35
CA ARG A 287 99.37 3.06 8.45
C ARG A 287 98.84 4.46 8.13
N LEU A 288 98.82 4.87 6.86
CA LEU A 288 98.37 6.20 6.44
C LEU A 288 96.89 6.26 6.07
N THR A 289 96.31 5.16 5.57
CA THR A 289 94.92 5.13 5.07
C THR A 289 93.97 4.33 5.95
N GLY A 290 94.48 3.49 6.88
CA GLY A 290 93.66 2.70 7.80
C GLY A 290 92.90 1.55 7.14
N VAL A 291 93.22 1.21 5.89
CA VAL A 291 92.55 0.14 5.12
C VAL A 291 93.48 -1.04 4.92
N SER A 292 93.15 -2.18 5.54
CA SER A 292 93.85 -3.46 5.34
C SER A 292 93.39 -4.16 4.05
N ILE A 293 94.30 -4.35 3.09
CA ILE A 293 94.03 -4.99 1.79
C ILE A 293 93.87 -6.53 1.91
N SER A 294 94.19 -7.13 3.07
CA SER A 294 94.17 -8.58 3.27
C SER A 294 92.80 -9.20 3.59
N GLN A 295 91.70 -8.42 3.64
CA GLN A 295 90.39 -8.91 4.13
C GLN A 295 89.27 -9.05 3.07
N VAL A 296 89.53 -8.80 1.79
CA VAL A 296 88.44 -8.71 0.78
C VAL A 296 88.00 -10.06 0.19
N ASN A 297 88.71 -11.18 0.43
CA ASN A 297 88.38 -12.44 -0.23
C ASN A 297 87.96 -13.53 0.75
N HIS A 298 86.69 -13.57 1.16
CA HIS A 298 85.90 -14.80 1.42
C HIS A 298 84.45 -14.48 1.80
N LYS A 299 83.50 -14.71 0.88
CA LYS A 299 82.11 -15.04 1.25
C LYS A 299 81.51 -16.01 0.22
N PRO A 300 81.12 -17.24 0.61
CA PRO A 300 80.58 -18.22 -0.32
C PRO A 300 79.10 -17.97 -0.61
N LEU A 301 78.72 -18.17 -1.87
CA LEU A 301 77.35 -18.14 -2.40
C LEU A 301 76.49 -19.24 -1.74
N ARG A 302 75.35 -18.87 -1.18
CA ARG A 302 74.28 -19.81 -0.78
C ARG A 302 73.43 -20.13 -2.00
N THR A 303 73.46 -21.39 -2.43
CA THR A 303 72.48 -22.02 -3.32
C THR A 303 71.08 -22.02 -2.67
N ALA A 304 70.09 -21.57 -3.43
CA ALA A 304 68.66 -21.85 -3.20
C ALA A 304 68.32 -23.26 -3.73
#